data_AF-A0A841AX52-F1
#
_entry.id   AF-A0A841AX52-F1
#
_cell.length_a   1.000
_cell.length_b   1.000
_cell.length_c   1.000
_cell.angle_alpha   90.00
_cell.angle_beta   90.00
_cell.angle_gamma   90.00
#
_symmetry.space_group_name_H-M   'P 1'
#
loop_
_entity.id
_entity.type
_entity.pdbx_description
1 polymer ?
#
loop_
_entity_poly.entity_id
_entity_poly.type
_entity_poly.pdbx_seq_one_letter_code
_entity_poly.pdbx_strand_id
1 'polypeptide(L)'
;MGDQGRGAVDRLTRTPPYRLLLVVRNGATLDRLLSLLQVLRGDVPEIRFTIEPGSVFDHGLSRHVESRGYQVLTWQEATASSFDVILAAQASWQLAGLRGYLVVCPHGAGYNRLVPGSTGCDTVATGLVRSQLMHDGEVIPDLIYVSHAEQIGRLRESVPEAAERAVVLGDPVFDRIADSEVLRSRFRRKLGVAEGQKLVVVSSTWGRHGTLGTREDLIPKLLAQLPVHEYRLLVILHPNVWAGHSAGEVKLYLQDYCDSGLLYIPPNTPWEAGVIAGDILLGDHGSVTYYGAALGRPYLLVADGRAELDPVSPPALLSGESDYLDLEQDLLPQIERNLDPPEPAEVTAVAGAMFQERDRSWEILRNGILRAAGRPVPERAPRTIPVDDPEAPPGRRLTAWMVLAEVTDPGSGPMVAVRCFPRIAVERVVDFPEDYLMVAAEAEPDRLFRENSEIIVHVDPVDPPIGEEWTKSIFARYPGVGLVGYAFPEGSELRWRDGATVRVDHPDVVLAAAVVHCWRANGYPVDVTASVEVDLGGTWEKLTMTPLDHATPRLRQPES
;
A
#
# COMPACT_ATOMS: atom_id res chain seq x y z
N MET A 1 -22.15 -27.97 -44.06
CA MET A 1 -21.21 -28.91 -44.71
C MET A 1 -19.83 -28.56 -44.18
N GLY A 2 -19.23 -29.42 -43.35
CA GLY A 2 -17.87 -29.24 -42.82
C GLY A 2 -17.74 -28.66 -41.40
N ASP A 3 -18.52 -29.15 -40.42
CA ASP A 3 -18.09 -29.09 -39.02
C ASP A 3 -16.95 -30.09 -38.85
N GLN A 4 -15.72 -29.65 -39.12
CA GLN A 4 -14.53 -30.40 -38.72
C GLN A 4 -14.29 -30.10 -37.25
N GLY A 5 -14.92 -30.94 -36.43
CA GLY A 5 -14.71 -30.99 -35.00
C GLY A 5 -13.22 -30.94 -34.68
N ARG A 6 -12.84 -29.92 -33.91
CA ARG A 6 -11.71 -30.09 -32.99
C ARG A 6 -12.13 -31.25 -32.10
N GLY A 7 -11.53 -32.41 -32.36
CA GLY A 7 -11.91 -33.67 -31.71
C GLY A 7 -12.11 -33.45 -30.23
N ALA A 8 -13.24 -33.92 -29.71
CA ALA A 8 -13.43 -34.06 -28.28
C ALA A 8 -12.17 -34.74 -27.74
N VAL A 9 -11.42 -34.02 -26.91
CA VAL A 9 -10.26 -34.59 -26.25
C VAL A 9 -10.83 -35.57 -25.23
N ASP A 10 -11.04 -36.82 -25.67
CA ASP A 10 -11.49 -37.97 -24.87
C ASP A 10 -10.39 -38.44 -23.89
N ARG A 11 -9.58 -37.48 -23.43
CA ARG A 11 -8.40 -37.63 -22.58
C ARG A 11 -8.38 -36.56 -21.48
N LEU A 12 -9.52 -35.96 -21.13
CA LEU A 12 -9.59 -35.13 -19.93
C LEU A 12 -9.51 -36.05 -18.70
N THR A 13 -8.49 -35.87 -17.86
CA THR A 13 -8.28 -36.65 -16.64
C THR A 13 -9.44 -36.53 -15.64
N ARG A 14 -10.17 -35.40 -15.67
CA ARG A 14 -11.37 -35.15 -14.87
C ARG A 14 -12.40 -34.41 -15.71
N THR A 15 -13.64 -34.90 -15.69
CA THR A 15 -14.79 -34.14 -16.19
C THR A 15 -15.17 -33.07 -15.17
N PRO A 16 -15.20 -31.79 -15.53
CA PRO A 16 -15.64 -30.73 -14.62
C PRO A 16 -17.13 -30.91 -14.26
N PRO A 17 -17.53 -30.65 -13.01
CA PRO A 17 -18.89 -30.87 -12.52
C PRO A 17 -19.92 -29.88 -13.09
N TYR A 18 -19.47 -28.71 -13.52
CA TYR A 18 -20.24 -27.63 -14.14
C TYR A 18 -19.28 -26.62 -14.79
N ARG A 19 -19.82 -25.68 -15.56
CA ARG A 19 -19.11 -24.65 -16.33
C ARG A 19 -19.40 -23.27 -15.74
N LEU A 20 -18.34 -22.54 -15.38
CA LEU A 20 -18.39 -21.22 -14.77
C LEU A 20 -17.75 -20.18 -15.70
N LEU A 21 -18.52 -19.16 -16.07
CA LEU A 21 -18.00 -17.97 -16.76
C LEU A 21 -17.78 -16.84 -15.76
N LEU A 22 -16.59 -16.26 -15.77
CA LEU A 22 -16.27 -15.03 -15.05
C LEU A 22 -16.23 -13.85 -16.03
N VAL A 23 -17.02 -12.83 -15.75
CA VAL A 23 -17.10 -11.64 -16.60
C VAL A 23 -16.40 -10.49 -15.90
N VAL A 24 -15.30 -10.01 -16.49
CA VAL A 24 -14.52 -8.87 -15.97
C VAL A 24 -14.66 -7.67 -16.88
N ARG A 25 -14.53 -6.46 -16.33
CA ARG A 25 -14.61 -5.19 -17.06
C ARG A 25 -13.34 -4.34 -16.92
N ASN A 26 -12.63 -4.48 -15.80
CA ASN A 26 -11.39 -3.76 -15.48
C ASN A 26 -10.59 -4.53 -14.42
N GLY A 27 -9.42 -4.01 -14.04
CA GLY A 27 -8.56 -4.62 -13.02
C GLY A 27 -9.28 -4.86 -11.68
N ALA A 28 -10.12 -3.93 -11.21
CA ALA A 28 -10.83 -4.09 -9.94
C ALA A 28 -11.84 -5.25 -9.95
N THR A 29 -12.58 -5.42 -11.05
CA THR A 29 -13.48 -6.58 -11.21
C THR A 29 -12.71 -7.89 -11.28
N LEU A 30 -11.52 -7.89 -11.89
CA LEU A 30 -10.67 -9.07 -11.97
C LEU A 30 -10.09 -9.45 -10.61
N ASP A 31 -9.54 -8.48 -9.87
CA ASP A 31 -9.03 -8.70 -8.50
C ASP A 31 -10.13 -9.25 -7.58
N ARG A 32 -11.36 -8.71 -7.69
CA ARG A 32 -12.52 -9.23 -6.96
C ARG A 32 -12.80 -10.68 -7.32
N LEU A 33 -12.98 -11.00 -8.60
CA LEU A 33 -13.36 -12.35 -9.01
C LEU A 33 -12.27 -13.39 -8.72
N LEU A 34 -10.99 -13.02 -8.84
CA LEU A 34 -9.87 -13.88 -8.45
C LEU A 34 -9.88 -14.19 -6.95
N SER A 35 -10.27 -13.22 -6.12
CA SER A 35 -10.47 -13.42 -4.69
C SER A 35 -11.65 -14.37 -4.44
N LEU A 36 -12.81 -14.12 -5.05
CA LEU A 36 -14.01 -14.93 -4.85
C LEU A 36 -13.86 -16.39 -5.34
N LEU A 37 -13.08 -16.62 -6.40
CA LEU A 37 -12.77 -17.96 -6.92
C LEU A 37 -12.17 -18.91 -5.89
N GLN A 38 -11.49 -18.37 -4.89
CA GLN A 38 -10.82 -19.15 -3.85
C GLN A 38 -11.78 -20.06 -3.07
N VAL A 39 -13.09 -19.75 -3.08
CA VAL A 39 -14.10 -20.58 -2.40
C VAL A 39 -14.36 -21.94 -3.05
N LEU A 40 -13.97 -22.11 -4.32
CA LEU A 40 -14.37 -23.25 -5.17
C LEU A 40 -13.42 -24.46 -5.15
N ARG A 41 -12.49 -24.55 -4.18
CA ARG A 41 -11.39 -25.56 -4.17
C ARG A 41 -11.83 -27.04 -4.08
N GLY A 42 -13.07 -27.35 -3.69
CA GLY A 42 -13.54 -28.73 -3.52
C GLY A 42 -14.13 -29.37 -4.79
N ASP A 43 -14.89 -28.59 -5.57
CA ASP A 43 -15.61 -29.07 -6.76
C ASP A 43 -15.34 -28.11 -7.94
N VAL A 44 -14.06 -28.06 -8.34
CA VAL A 44 -13.54 -27.07 -9.30
C VAL A 44 -14.27 -27.19 -10.66
N PRO A 45 -14.98 -26.14 -11.11
CA PRO A 45 -15.66 -26.13 -12.41
C PRO A 45 -14.71 -25.94 -13.59
N GLU A 46 -15.24 -26.08 -14.81
CA GLU A 46 -14.58 -25.52 -15.99
C GLU A 46 -14.67 -24.00 -15.91
N ILE A 47 -13.54 -23.33 -15.63
CA ILE A 47 -13.50 -21.87 -15.51
C ILE A 47 -13.09 -21.27 -16.84
N ARG A 48 -13.90 -20.32 -17.32
CA ARG A 48 -13.60 -19.43 -18.44
C ARG A 48 -13.75 -18.00 -17.99
N PHE A 49 -12.93 -17.11 -18.51
CA PHE A 49 -13.11 -15.67 -18.38
C PHE A 49 -13.61 -15.08 -19.69
N THR A 50 -14.31 -13.96 -19.62
CA THR A 50 -14.49 -13.05 -20.76
C THR A 50 -14.42 -11.61 -20.27
N ILE A 51 -14.11 -10.71 -21.21
CA ILE A 51 -14.02 -9.28 -20.93
C ILE A 51 -15.23 -8.61 -21.56
N GLU A 52 -15.98 -7.91 -20.73
CA GLU A 52 -17.10 -7.09 -21.19
C GLU A 52 -16.57 -5.90 -22.01
N PRO A 53 -17.06 -5.69 -23.24
CA PRO A 53 -16.56 -4.63 -24.09
C PRO A 53 -17.05 -3.24 -23.65
N GLY A 54 -16.23 -2.20 -23.87
CA GLY A 54 -16.60 -0.80 -23.69
C GLY A 54 -16.06 -0.14 -22.42
N SER A 55 -15.11 -0.77 -21.74
CA SER A 55 -14.37 -0.16 -20.63
C SER A 55 -13.12 0.53 -21.16
N VAL A 56 -12.89 1.79 -20.77
CA VAL A 56 -11.63 2.49 -21.08
C VAL A 56 -10.43 1.96 -20.26
N PHE A 57 -10.69 1.05 -19.31
CA PHE A 57 -9.70 0.45 -18.40
C PHE A 57 -9.50 -1.06 -18.64
N ASP A 58 -9.84 -1.57 -19.83
CA ASP A 58 -9.69 -2.99 -20.19
C ASP A 58 -8.29 -3.36 -20.74
N HIS A 59 -7.42 -2.37 -20.96
CA HIS A 59 -6.14 -2.60 -21.61
C HIS A 59 -5.27 -3.59 -20.83
N GLY A 60 -4.81 -4.65 -21.51
CA GLY A 60 -3.96 -5.68 -20.91
C GLY A 60 -4.70 -6.70 -20.04
N LEU A 61 -6.02 -6.57 -19.85
CA LEU A 61 -6.79 -7.43 -18.96
C LEU A 61 -6.79 -8.91 -19.41
N SER A 62 -6.93 -9.20 -20.72
CA SER A 62 -6.86 -10.58 -21.25
C SER A 62 -5.53 -11.23 -20.91
N ARG A 63 -4.43 -10.50 -21.17
CA ARG A 63 -3.07 -10.97 -20.91
C ARG A 63 -2.86 -11.22 -19.42
N HIS A 64 -3.46 -10.41 -18.56
CA HIS A 64 -3.39 -10.63 -17.12
C HIS A 64 -4.10 -11.92 -16.70
N VAL A 65 -5.30 -12.17 -17.22
CA VAL A 65 -6.01 -13.43 -16.96
C VAL A 65 -5.22 -14.64 -17.47
N GLU A 66 -4.67 -14.54 -18.68
CA GLU A 66 -3.88 -15.62 -19.31
C GLU A 66 -2.58 -15.91 -18.55
N SER A 67 -1.90 -14.88 -18.03
CA SER A 67 -0.67 -15.06 -17.24
C SER A 67 -0.92 -15.79 -15.91
N ARG A 68 -2.17 -15.82 -15.44
CA ARG A 68 -2.64 -16.62 -14.30
C ARG A 68 -3.06 -18.04 -14.68
N GLY A 69 -2.93 -18.42 -15.96
CA GLY A 69 -3.22 -19.77 -16.46
C GLY A 69 -4.70 -20.01 -16.80
N TYR A 70 -5.54 -18.98 -16.82
CA TYR A 70 -6.94 -19.08 -17.22
C TYR A 70 -7.14 -18.81 -18.71
N GLN A 71 -8.20 -19.39 -19.27
CA GLN A 71 -8.58 -19.13 -20.67
C GLN A 71 -9.58 -17.98 -20.76
N VAL A 72 -9.34 -17.08 -21.71
CA VAL A 72 -10.21 -15.94 -22.02
C VAL A 72 -10.94 -16.22 -23.32
N LEU A 73 -12.27 -16.17 -23.27
CA LEU A 73 -13.14 -16.19 -24.44
C LEU A 73 -13.35 -14.76 -24.93
N THR A 74 -13.40 -14.58 -26.25
CA THR A 74 -13.94 -13.35 -26.82
C THR A 74 -15.40 -13.19 -26.40
N TRP A 75 -15.89 -11.94 -26.37
CA TRP A 75 -17.29 -11.66 -26.03
C TRP A 75 -18.28 -12.41 -26.95
N GLN A 76 -17.94 -12.54 -28.24
CA GLN A 76 -18.73 -13.29 -29.20
C GLN A 76 -18.78 -14.79 -28.88
N GLU A 77 -17.65 -15.40 -28.49
CA GLU A 77 -17.62 -16.80 -28.07
C GLU A 77 -18.40 -17.04 -26.77
N ALA A 78 -18.29 -16.12 -25.81
CA ALA A 78 -19.00 -16.19 -24.55
C ALA A 78 -20.53 -16.11 -24.75
N THR A 79 -21.01 -15.18 -25.58
CA THR A 79 -22.45 -15.02 -25.90
C THR A 79 -23.00 -16.15 -26.78
N ALA A 80 -22.15 -16.79 -27.60
CA ALA A 80 -22.51 -17.97 -28.38
C ALA A 80 -22.53 -19.27 -27.55
N SER A 81 -21.93 -19.26 -26.36
CA SER A 81 -21.81 -20.41 -25.46
C SER A 81 -22.87 -20.37 -24.36
N SER A 82 -23.13 -21.53 -23.75
CA SER A 82 -23.93 -21.64 -22.52
C SER A 82 -23.04 -22.04 -21.35
N PHE A 83 -23.34 -21.55 -20.16
CA PHE A 83 -22.66 -21.87 -18.90
C PHE A 83 -23.69 -22.21 -17.83
N ASP A 84 -23.30 -23.00 -16.84
CA ASP A 84 -24.19 -23.32 -15.72
C ASP A 84 -24.32 -22.09 -14.80
N VAL A 85 -23.20 -21.40 -14.57
CA VAL A 85 -23.14 -20.17 -13.76
C VAL A 85 -22.30 -19.12 -14.46
N ILE A 86 -22.75 -17.87 -14.40
CA ILE A 86 -22.00 -16.69 -14.79
C ILE A 86 -21.84 -15.82 -13.56
N LEU A 87 -20.62 -15.40 -13.24
CA LEU A 87 -20.33 -14.51 -12.12
C LEU A 87 -19.64 -13.24 -12.61
N ALA A 88 -20.22 -12.09 -12.28
CA ALA A 88 -19.69 -10.77 -12.62
C ALA A 88 -19.56 -9.90 -11.36
N ALA A 89 -18.50 -9.10 -11.29
CA ALA A 89 -18.29 -8.12 -10.21
C ALA A 89 -18.79 -6.70 -10.59
N GLN A 90 -19.78 -6.68 -11.48
CA GLN A 90 -20.42 -5.47 -12.03
C GLN A 90 -21.82 -5.81 -12.52
N ALA A 91 -22.70 -4.80 -12.58
CA ALA A 91 -23.96 -4.88 -13.31
C ALA A 91 -23.88 -4.09 -14.61
N SER A 92 -24.49 -4.60 -15.67
CA SER A 92 -24.52 -3.97 -16.99
C SER A 92 -25.58 -4.61 -17.87
N TRP A 93 -26.20 -3.80 -18.72
CA TRP A 93 -27.20 -4.27 -19.68
C TRP A 93 -26.64 -5.30 -20.67
N GLN A 94 -25.34 -5.24 -20.97
CA GLN A 94 -24.70 -6.14 -21.94
C GLN A 94 -24.70 -7.60 -21.44
N LEU A 95 -24.78 -7.82 -20.12
CA LEU A 95 -24.83 -9.16 -19.53
C LEU A 95 -26.07 -9.96 -19.97
N ALA A 96 -27.14 -9.29 -20.42
CA ALA A 96 -28.35 -9.92 -20.96
C ALA A 96 -28.08 -10.82 -22.19
N GLY A 97 -26.96 -10.60 -22.90
CA GLY A 97 -26.55 -11.41 -24.04
C GLY A 97 -25.92 -12.76 -23.67
N LEU A 98 -25.59 -13.00 -22.40
CA LEU A 98 -24.96 -14.23 -21.94
C LEU A 98 -26.01 -15.28 -21.55
N ARG A 99 -25.65 -16.57 -21.64
CA ARG A 99 -26.58 -17.69 -21.41
C ARG A 99 -26.12 -18.55 -20.23
N GLY A 100 -26.79 -18.43 -19.09
CA GLY A 100 -26.53 -19.19 -17.86
C GLY A 100 -27.15 -18.50 -16.66
N TYR A 101 -27.05 -19.12 -15.47
CA TYR A 101 -27.52 -18.48 -14.23
C TYR A 101 -26.60 -17.33 -13.86
N LEU A 102 -27.07 -16.09 -13.98
CA LEU A 102 -26.27 -14.88 -13.86
C LEU A 102 -26.27 -14.33 -12.43
N VAL A 103 -25.10 -14.36 -11.80
CA VAL A 103 -24.82 -13.80 -10.48
C VAL A 103 -24.02 -12.51 -10.63
N VAL A 104 -24.48 -11.42 -10.03
CA VAL A 104 -23.72 -10.17 -9.94
C VAL A 104 -23.38 -9.85 -8.49
N CYS A 105 -22.22 -9.21 -8.27
CA CYS A 105 -21.76 -8.73 -6.97
C CYS A 105 -20.97 -7.42 -7.12
N PRO A 106 -20.75 -6.64 -6.05
CA PRO A 106 -19.92 -5.44 -6.11
C PRO A 106 -18.43 -5.82 -6.23
N HIS A 107 -17.66 -5.07 -7.03
CA HIS A 107 -16.20 -5.23 -7.10
C HIS A 107 -15.46 -4.69 -5.87
N GLY A 108 -16.02 -3.67 -5.23
CA GLY A 108 -15.48 -3.08 -3.99
C GLY A 108 -16.37 -3.36 -2.78
N ALA A 109 -16.21 -2.52 -1.76
CA ALA A 109 -16.95 -2.57 -0.51
C ALA A 109 -18.42 -2.12 -0.69
N GLY A 110 -19.24 -2.92 -1.37
CA GLY A 110 -20.65 -2.61 -1.64
C GLY A 110 -20.90 -1.72 -2.87
N TYR A 111 -22.17 -1.37 -3.09
CA TYR A 111 -22.63 -0.52 -4.20
C TYR A 111 -22.86 0.93 -3.77
N ASN A 112 -21.80 1.73 -3.77
CA ASN A 112 -21.85 3.08 -3.19
C ASN A 112 -21.49 4.19 -4.18
N ARG A 113 -20.83 3.88 -5.30
CA ARG A 113 -20.27 4.90 -6.21
C ARG A 113 -21.30 5.42 -7.20
N LEU A 114 -21.42 6.74 -7.29
CA LEU A 114 -22.09 7.43 -8.39
C LEU A 114 -21.12 7.54 -9.57
N VAL A 115 -21.51 7.01 -10.73
CA VAL A 115 -20.69 7.06 -11.95
C VAL A 115 -21.56 7.48 -13.14
N PRO A 116 -21.98 8.76 -13.22
CA PRO A 116 -22.96 9.21 -14.21
C PRO A 116 -22.54 8.92 -15.65
N GLY A 117 -21.23 9.00 -15.94
CA GLY A 117 -20.70 8.70 -17.28
C GLY A 117 -20.91 7.24 -17.72
N SER A 118 -21.06 6.30 -16.76
CA SER A 118 -21.32 4.88 -17.06
C SER A 118 -22.79 4.49 -16.88
N THR A 119 -23.52 5.15 -15.97
CA THR A 119 -24.89 4.76 -15.59
C THR A 119 -25.95 5.62 -16.25
N GLY A 120 -25.59 6.84 -16.69
CA GLY A 120 -26.52 7.90 -17.05
C GLY A 120 -27.30 8.47 -15.86
N CYS A 121 -26.88 8.14 -14.62
CA CYS A 121 -27.58 8.49 -13.38
C CYS A 121 -26.60 9.04 -12.35
N ASP A 122 -26.93 10.20 -11.78
CA ASP A 122 -26.16 10.94 -10.79
C ASP A 122 -26.69 10.81 -9.36
N THR A 123 -27.76 10.05 -9.17
CA THR A 123 -28.46 9.91 -7.89
C THR A 123 -28.48 8.48 -7.37
N VAL A 124 -28.26 7.49 -8.23
CA VAL A 124 -28.27 6.06 -7.86
C VAL A 124 -26.90 5.46 -8.16
N ALA A 125 -26.35 4.75 -7.17
CA ALA A 125 -25.03 4.12 -7.32
C ALA A 125 -25.01 3.08 -8.45
N THR A 126 -23.87 3.02 -9.13
CA THR A 126 -23.57 1.98 -10.12
C THR A 126 -23.76 0.58 -9.51
N GLY A 127 -24.39 -0.31 -10.25
CA GLY A 127 -24.81 -1.62 -9.76
C GLY A 127 -26.24 -1.66 -9.21
N LEU A 128 -26.84 -0.51 -8.85
CA LEU A 128 -28.22 -0.41 -8.36
C LEU A 128 -29.15 0.36 -9.32
N VAL A 129 -28.65 0.76 -10.50
CA VAL A 129 -29.38 1.58 -11.47
C VAL A 129 -30.19 0.69 -12.42
N ARG A 130 -31.43 1.11 -12.73
CA ARG A 130 -32.34 0.42 -13.67
C ARG A 130 -31.69 0.13 -15.02
N SER A 131 -30.95 1.08 -15.59
CA SER A 131 -30.28 0.94 -16.89
C SER A 131 -29.23 -0.18 -16.94
N GLN A 132 -28.76 -0.67 -15.79
CA GLN A 132 -27.78 -1.74 -15.68
C GLN A 132 -28.40 -3.09 -15.31
N LEU A 133 -29.56 -3.09 -14.65
CA LEU A 133 -30.21 -4.27 -14.09
C LEU A 133 -31.40 -4.78 -14.89
N MET A 134 -31.95 -3.96 -15.81
CA MET A 134 -33.13 -4.31 -16.61
C MET A 134 -32.82 -4.32 -18.10
N HIS A 135 -33.38 -5.28 -18.83
CA HIS A 135 -33.37 -5.32 -20.29
C HIS A 135 -34.70 -5.88 -20.79
N ASP A 136 -35.33 -5.21 -21.77
CA ASP A 136 -36.63 -5.61 -22.34
C ASP A 136 -37.74 -5.88 -21.30
N GLY A 137 -37.74 -5.13 -20.20
CA GLY A 137 -38.72 -5.24 -19.12
C GLY A 137 -38.43 -6.34 -18.08
N GLU A 138 -37.36 -7.12 -18.27
CA GLU A 138 -36.95 -8.20 -17.39
C GLU A 138 -35.70 -7.83 -16.59
N VAL A 139 -35.60 -8.37 -15.37
CA VAL A 139 -34.38 -8.25 -14.56
C VAL A 139 -33.31 -9.17 -15.15
N ILE A 140 -32.13 -8.61 -15.41
CA ILE A 140 -31.01 -9.30 -16.08
C ILE A 140 -30.37 -10.35 -15.17
N PRO A 141 -29.90 -10.03 -13.94
CA PRO A 141 -29.27 -11.04 -13.09
C PRO A 141 -30.31 -11.95 -12.45
N ASP A 142 -30.01 -13.24 -12.34
CA ASP A 142 -30.82 -14.20 -11.57
C ASP A 142 -30.59 -14.06 -10.06
N LEU A 143 -29.41 -13.57 -9.66
CA LEU A 143 -29.03 -13.34 -8.27
C LEU A 143 -28.16 -12.08 -8.16
N ILE A 144 -28.50 -11.20 -7.22
CA ILE A 144 -27.76 -9.97 -6.92
C ILE A 144 -27.22 -10.06 -5.51
N TYR A 145 -25.91 -10.15 -5.37
CA TYR A 145 -25.28 -10.08 -4.05
C TYR A 145 -25.04 -8.63 -3.63
N VAL A 146 -25.43 -8.32 -2.40
CA VAL A 146 -25.21 -7.02 -1.77
C VAL A 146 -24.41 -7.17 -0.48
N SER A 147 -23.66 -6.13 -0.09
CA SER A 147 -22.82 -6.18 1.12
C SER A 147 -23.61 -6.01 2.41
N HIS A 148 -24.78 -5.36 2.34
CA HIS A 148 -25.63 -5.08 3.49
C HIS A 148 -27.10 -4.95 3.08
N ALA A 149 -28.03 -5.23 3.98
CA ALA A 149 -29.47 -5.17 3.72
C ALA A 149 -29.98 -3.78 3.30
N GLU A 150 -29.26 -2.71 3.66
CA GLU A 150 -29.56 -1.32 3.23
C GLU A 150 -29.60 -1.20 1.70
N GLN A 151 -28.72 -1.92 1.00
CA GLN A 151 -28.65 -1.90 -0.46
C GLN A 151 -29.86 -2.59 -1.10
N ILE A 152 -30.48 -3.55 -0.40
CA ILE A 152 -31.78 -4.10 -0.80
C ILE A 152 -32.87 -3.03 -0.66
N GLY A 153 -32.82 -2.22 0.41
CA GLY A 153 -33.68 -1.04 0.56
C GLY A 153 -33.55 -0.08 -0.62
N ARG A 154 -32.31 0.29 -0.98
CA ARG A 154 -32.04 1.15 -2.14
C ARG A 154 -32.49 0.53 -3.47
N LEU A 155 -32.33 -0.79 -3.65
CA LEU A 155 -32.89 -1.49 -4.81
C LEU A 155 -34.41 -1.44 -4.85
N ARG A 156 -35.11 -1.56 -3.71
CA ARG A 156 -36.58 -1.46 -3.70
C ARG A 156 -37.06 -0.09 -4.16
N GLU A 157 -36.27 0.96 -3.98
CA GLU A 157 -36.58 2.30 -4.44
C GLU A 157 -36.24 2.51 -5.92
N SER A 158 -35.08 2.03 -6.36
CA SER A 158 -34.60 2.24 -7.74
C SER A 158 -35.14 1.23 -8.76
N VAL A 159 -35.16 -0.06 -8.40
CA VAL A 159 -35.52 -1.21 -9.24
C VAL A 159 -36.21 -2.29 -8.39
N PRO A 160 -37.49 -2.09 -7.99
CA PRO A 160 -38.23 -3.03 -7.14
C PRO A 160 -38.18 -4.48 -7.62
N GLU A 161 -38.25 -4.69 -8.94
CA GLU A 161 -38.21 -6.00 -9.57
C GLU A 161 -36.89 -6.75 -9.29
N ALA A 162 -35.77 -6.01 -9.22
CA ALA A 162 -34.46 -6.56 -8.95
C ALA A 162 -34.22 -6.82 -7.45
N ALA A 163 -34.89 -6.08 -6.57
CA ALA A 163 -34.76 -6.25 -5.13
C ALA A 163 -35.17 -7.65 -4.64
N GLU A 164 -36.15 -8.29 -5.32
CA GLU A 164 -36.58 -9.66 -5.02
C GLU A 164 -35.52 -10.72 -5.34
N ARG A 165 -34.52 -10.37 -6.16
CA ARG A 165 -33.38 -11.22 -6.50
C ARG A 165 -32.13 -10.90 -5.67
N ALA A 166 -32.22 -9.96 -4.73
CA ALA A 166 -31.09 -9.52 -3.93
C ALA A 166 -30.91 -10.38 -2.67
N VAL A 167 -29.68 -10.81 -2.41
CA VAL A 167 -29.29 -11.57 -1.23
C VAL A 167 -28.11 -10.89 -0.55
N VAL A 168 -28.19 -10.75 0.77
CA VAL A 168 -27.09 -10.22 1.57
C VAL A 168 -25.96 -11.25 1.59
N LEU A 169 -24.84 -10.87 0.99
CA LEU A 169 -23.61 -11.65 0.97
C LEU A 169 -22.70 -11.27 2.14
N GLY A 170 -22.68 -10.00 2.54
CA GLY A 170 -21.54 -9.45 3.25
C GLY A 170 -20.39 -9.15 2.29
N ASP A 171 -19.15 -9.38 2.73
CA ASP A 171 -17.98 -9.19 1.88
C ASP A 171 -16.90 -10.27 2.13
N PRO A 172 -16.73 -11.24 1.21
CA PRO A 172 -15.71 -12.29 1.35
C PRO A 172 -14.28 -11.77 1.36
N VAL A 173 -14.00 -10.61 0.76
CA VAL A 173 -12.68 -9.99 0.84
C VAL A 173 -12.46 -9.41 2.24
N PHE A 174 -13.47 -8.77 2.84
CA PHE A 174 -13.36 -8.32 4.22
C PHE A 174 -13.19 -9.48 5.21
N ASP A 175 -13.99 -10.55 5.10
CA ASP A 175 -13.83 -11.75 5.95
C ASP A 175 -12.42 -12.32 5.80
N ARG A 176 -11.87 -12.35 4.58
CA ARG A 176 -10.49 -12.79 4.33
C ARG A 176 -9.45 -11.87 4.98
N ILE A 177 -9.67 -10.55 4.97
CA ILE A 177 -8.80 -9.56 5.63
C ILE A 177 -8.81 -9.79 7.14
N ALA A 178 -10.00 -9.85 7.74
CA ALA A 178 -10.18 -10.05 9.17
C ALA A 178 -9.58 -11.37 9.66
N ASP A 179 -9.83 -12.49 8.96
CA ASP A 179 -9.25 -13.79 9.29
C ASP A 179 -7.72 -13.84 9.11
N SER A 180 -7.15 -12.93 8.31
CA SER A 180 -5.71 -12.85 8.05
C SER A 180 -4.97 -11.91 9.00
N GLU A 181 -5.67 -11.28 9.95
CA GLU A 181 -5.08 -10.35 10.93
C GLU A 181 -3.95 -10.99 11.75
N VAL A 182 -4.05 -12.30 12.02
CA VAL A 182 -3.02 -13.10 12.69
C VAL A 182 -1.67 -13.13 11.95
N LEU A 183 -1.65 -12.71 10.67
CA LEU A 183 -0.45 -12.64 9.84
C LEU A 183 0.19 -11.24 9.81
N ARG A 184 -0.33 -10.26 10.56
CA ARG A 184 0.18 -8.87 10.60
C ARG A 184 1.70 -8.78 10.74
N SER A 185 2.29 -9.43 11.74
CA SER A 185 3.76 -9.40 11.95
C SER A 185 4.53 -9.99 10.77
N ARG A 186 3.97 -10.98 10.06
CA ARG A 186 4.57 -11.55 8.85
C ARG A 186 4.53 -10.54 7.70
N PHE A 187 3.40 -9.90 7.46
CA PHE A 187 3.27 -8.90 6.40
C PHE A 187 4.17 -7.70 6.63
N ARG A 188 4.28 -7.22 7.88
CA ARG A 188 5.23 -6.16 8.26
C ARG A 188 6.68 -6.51 7.91
N ARG A 189 7.14 -7.73 8.26
CA ARG A 189 8.47 -8.20 7.86
C ARG A 189 8.65 -8.29 6.34
N LYS A 190 7.61 -8.74 5.61
CA LYS A 190 7.66 -8.82 4.14
C LYS A 190 7.74 -7.45 3.46
N LEU A 191 7.14 -6.44 4.08
CA LEU A 191 7.24 -5.04 3.66
C LEU A 191 8.53 -4.36 4.17
N GLY A 192 9.38 -5.07 4.94
CA GLY A 192 10.61 -4.52 5.48
C GLY A 192 10.39 -3.44 6.54
N VAL A 193 9.27 -3.50 7.27
CA VAL A 193 8.98 -2.64 8.42
C VAL A 193 9.71 -3.21 9.64
N ALA A 194 10.59 -2.41 10.25
CA ALA A 194 11.35 -2.82 11.42
C ALA A 194 10.46 -2.95 12.67
N GLU A 195 10.99 -3.60 13.70
CA GLU A 195 10.40 -3.55 15.04
C GLU A 195 10.41 -2.10 15.54
N GLY A 196 9.33 -1.62 16.14
CA GLY A 196 9.17 -0.22 16.55
C GLY A 196 8.73 0.77 15.46
N GLN A 197 8.96 0.48 14.17
CA GLN A 197 8.54 1.36 13.07
C GLN A 197 7.02 1.37 12.86
N LYS A 198 6.43 2.53 12.60
CA LYS A 198 5.02 2.70 12.23
C LYS A 198 4.87 2.67 10.70
N LEU A 199 3.93 1.89 10.19
CA LEU A 199 3.60 1.83 8.76
C LEU A 199 2.39 2.72 8.46
N VAL A 200 2.64 3.83 7.78
CA VAL A 200 1.59 4.71 7.23
C VAL A 200 1.19 4.19 5.85
N VAL A 201 -0.08 3.88 5.67
CA VAL A 201 -0.62 3.37 4.40
C VAL A 201 -1.43 4.46 3.72
N VAL A 202 -0.97 4.95 2.58
CA VAL A 202 -1.73 5.87 1.74
C VAL A 202 -2.51 5.07 0.72
N SER A 203 -3.83 5.25 0.66
CA SER A 203 -4.67 4.66 -0.39
C SER A 203 -5.30 5.72 -1.26
N SER A 204 -5.29 5.52 -2.58
CA SER A 204 -5.98 6.41 -3.52
C SER A 204 -6.90 5.64 -4.44
N THR A 205 -8.18 6.02 -4.47
CA THR A 205 -9.07 5.76 -5.60
C THR A 205 -8.63 6.56 -6.83
N TRP A 206 -9.37 6.43 -7.93
CA TRP A 206 -9.06 7.09 -9.20
C TRP A 206 -9.87 8.38 -9.40
N GLY A 207 -9.39 9.23 -10.31
CA GLY A 207 -10.03 10.49 -10.66
C GLY A 207 -9.71 11.63 -9.72
N ARG A 208 -10.20 12.83 -10.04
CA ARG A 208 -9.87 14.10 -9.35
C ARG A 208 -10.27 14.13 -7.86
N HIS A 209 -11.20 13.27 -7.45
CA HIS A 209 -11.70 13.20 -6.07
C HIS A 209 -10.97 12.14 -5.23
N GLY A 210 -10.07 11.35 -5.82
CA GLY A 210 -9.21 10.45 -5.05
C GLY A 210 -8.03 11.19 -4.42
N THR A 211 -7.40 10.58 -3.42
CA THR A 211 -6.33 11.17 -2.60
C THR A 211 -5.24 11.80 -3.45
N LEU A 212 -4.64 11.06 -4.38
CA LEU A 212 -3.58 11.61 -5.24
C LEU A 212 -4.12 12.46 -6.39
N GLY A 213 -5.41 12.35 -6.72
CA GLY A 213 -6.07 13.25 -7.67
C GLY A 213 -6.38 14.63 -7.09
N THR A 214 -6.53 14.72 -5.76
CA THR A 214 -6.79 15.96 -5.03
C THR A 214 -5.51 16.55 -4.43
N ARG A 215 -4.64 15.72 -3.85
CA ARG A 215 -3.43 16.11 -3.10
C ARG A 215 -2.19 15.38 -3.63
N GLU A 216 -1.71 15.81 -4.80
CA GLU A 216 -0.47 15.29 -5.38
C GLU A 216 0.77 15.59 -4.52
N ASP A 217 0.67 16.58 -3.61
CA ASP A 217 1.69 16.99 -2.66
C ASP A 217 1.77 16.10 -1.40
N LEU A 218 0.84 15.17 -1.21
CA LEU A 218 0.78 14.33 0.00
C LEU A 218 2.03 13.46 0.18
N ILE A 219 2.38 12.66 -0.81
CA ILE A 219 3.51 11.72 -0.72
C ILE A 219 4.83 12.45 -0.40
N PRO A 220 5.23 13.50 -1.14
CA PRO A 220 6.45 14.23 -0.81
C PRO A 220 6.39 14.88 0.58
N LYS A 221 5.27 15.46 1.01
CA LYS A 221 5.13 16.03 2.35
C LYS A 221 5.28 14.98 3.45
N LEU A 222 4.67 13.80 3.29
CA LEU A 222 4.83 12.69 4.24
C LEU A 222 6.29 12.23 4.32
N LEU A 223 6.95 12.02 3.18
CA LEU A 223 8.36 11.60 3.16
C LEU A 223 9.30 12.68 3.75
N ALA A 224 8.97 13.96 3.59
CA ALA A 224 9.75 15.06 4.13
C ALA A 224 9.54 15.30 5.64
N GLN A 225 8.41 14.85 6.20
CA GLN A 225 8.04 15.13 7.60
C GLN A 225 8.04 13.90 8.51
N LEU A 226 8.08 12.68 7.97
CA LEU A 226 8.13 11.44 8.75
C LEU A 226 9.55 10.87 8.82
N PRO A 227 10.18 10.82 10.02
CA PRO A 227 11.53 10.30 10.18
C PRO A 227 11.67 8.82 9.79
N VAL A 228 12.72 8.48 9.05
CA VAL A 228 12.88 7.14 8.43
C VAL A 228 13.16 6.01 9.42
N HIS A 229 13.61 6.33 10.64
CA HIS A 229 13.81 5.35 11.71
C HIS A 229 12.48 5.01 12.41
N GLU A 230 11.53 5.93 12.41
CA GLU A 230 10.24 5.79 13.09
C GLU A 230 9.12 5.34 12.15
N TYR A 231 9.16 5.72 10.87
CA TYR A 231 8.06 5.50 9.93
C TYR A 231 8.49 4.82 8.64
N ARG A 232 7.54 4.08 8.06
CA ARG A 232 7.56 3.64 6.67
C ARG A 232 6.28 4.05 5.98
N LEU A 233 6.39 4.40 4.70
CA LEU A 233 5.28 4.82 3.87
C LEU A 233 4.99 3.76 2.80
N LEU A 234 3.74 3.31 2.73
CA LEU A 234 3.24 2.41 1.69
C LEU A 234 2.09 3.05 0.93
N VAL A 235 2.16 3.06 -0.40
CA VAL A 235 1.07 3.52 -1.26
C VAL A 235 0.34 2.34 -1.92
N ILE A 236 -0.99 2.37 -1.85
CA ILE A 236 -1.90 1.44 -2.54
C ILE A 236 -2.77 2.26 -3.51
N LEU A 237 -2.61 2.00 -4.81
CA LEU A 237 -3.36 2.69 -5.86
C LEU A 237 -4.44 1.78 -6.44
N HIS A 238 -5.60 2.36 -6.70
CA HIS A 238 -6.70 1.65 -7.36
C HIS A 238 -6.28 1.13 -8.76
N PRO A 239 -6.73 -0.06 -9.19
CA PRO A 239 -6.38 -0.63 -10.50
C PRO A 239 -6.61 0.30 -11.70
N ASN A 240 -7.66 1.15 -11.65
CA ASN A 240 -7.94 2.13 -12.71
C ASN A 240 -6.90 3.25 -12.81
N VAL A 241 -6.14 3.57 -11.74
CA VAL A 241 -5.02 4.53 -11.81
C VAL A 241 -3.93 3.96 -12.71
N TRP A 242 -3.56 2.70 -12.48
CA TRP A 242 -2.59 1.97 -13.29
C TRP A 242 -3.04 1.78 -14.74
N ALA A 243 -4.32 1.49 -14.96
CA ALA A 243 -4.86 1.32 -16.31
C ALA A 243 -4.96 2.67 -17.06
N GLY A 244 -5.36 3.75 -16.37
CA GLY A 244 -5.56 5.07 -16.96
C GLY A 244 -4.25 5.82 -17.30
N HIS A 245 -3.20 5.63 -16.51
CA HIS A 245 -1.89 6.27 -16.69
C HIS A 245 -0.78 5.28 -17.05
N SER A 246 -1.12 4.09 -17.57
CA SER A 246 -0.21 2.96 -17.79
C SER A 246 0.64 2.55 -16.55
N ALA A 247 1.05 1.28 -16.49
CA ALA A 247 1.90 0.84 -15.38
C ALA A 247 3.31 1.48 -15.40
N GLY A 248 3.77 1.96 -16.57
CA GLY A 248 5.08 2.59 -16.74
C GLY A 248 5.11 4.02 -16.23
N GLU A 249 4.13 4.85 -16.57
CA GLU A 249 4.13 6.27 -16.17
C GLU A 249 3.90 6.40 -14.66
N VAL A 250 3.04 5.56 -14.06
CA VAL A 250 2.88 5.52 -12.60
C VAL A 250 4.20 5.14 -11.90
N LYS A 251 4.95 4.15 -12.41
CA LYS A 251 6.24 3.77 -11.83
C LYS A 251 7.29 4.87 -11.95
N LEU A 252 7.32 5.56 -13.08
CA LEU A 252 8.21 6.71 -13.28
C LEU A 252 7.84 7.87 -12.35
N TYR A 253 6.54 8.16 -12.18
CA TYR A 253 6.05 9.16 -11.23
C TYR A 253 6.48 8.84 -9.78
N LEU A 254 6.43 7.57 -9.39
CA LEU A 254 6.81 7.15 -8.03
C LEU A 254 8.32 7.01 -7.81
N GLN A 255 9.16 7.16 -8.84
CA GLN A 255 10.57 6.75 -8.79
C GLN A 255 11.37 7.50 -7.72
N ASP A 256 11.32 8.83 -7.73
CA ASP A 256 12.05 9.66 -6.75
C ASP A 256 11.53 9.43 -5.32
N TYR A 257 10.25 9.12 -5.16
CA TYR A 257 9.67 8.76 -3.87
C TYR A 257 10.15 7.37 -3.41
N CYS A 258 10.30 6.42 -4.33
CA CYS A 258 10.89 5.11 -4.03
C CYS A 258 12.37 5.25 -3.65
N ASP A 259 13.10 6.16 -4.31
CA ASP A 259 14.48 6.54 -3.96
C ASP A 259 14.55 7.26 -2.60
N SER A 260 13.41 7.78 -2.13
CA SER A 260 13.18 8.34 -0.79
C SER A 260 12.60 7.33 0.21
N GLY A 261 12.53 6.03 -0.14
CA GLY A 261 12.09 4.96 0.77
C GLY A 261 10.59 4.62 0.72
N LEU A 262 9.81 5.22 -0.19
CA LEU A 262 8.42 4.84 -0.44
C LEU A 262 8.31 3.38 -0.90
N LEU A 263 7.36 2.66 -0.33
CA LEU A 263 6.89 1.37 -0.83
C LEU A 263 5.59 1.58 -1.64
N TYR A 264 5.34 0.74 -2.63
CA TYR A 264 4.04 0.67 -3.27
C TYR A 264 3.63 -0.77 -3.56
N ILE A 265 2.31 -1.03 -3.56
CA ILE A 265 1.76 -2.31 -4.02
C ILE A 265 1.53 -2.23 -5.53
N PRO A 266 2.24 -3.03 -6.35
CA PRO A 266 2.02 -3.05 -7.79
C PRO A 266 0.69 -3.75 -8.12
N PRO A 267 0.16 -3.57 -9.34
CA PRO A 267 -1.03 -4.29 -9.79
C PRO A 267 -0.90 -5.79 -9.57
N ASN A 268 -2.03 -6.44 -9.25
CA ASN A 268 -2.15 -7.89 -9.12
C ASN A 268 -1.36 -8.51 -7.96
N THR A 269 -0.93 -7.68 -7.02
CA THR A 269 -0.32 -8.09 -5.75
C THR A 269 -1.36 -7.95 -4.62
N PRO A 270 -1.36 -8.82 -3.59
CA PRO A 270 -2.30 -8.71 -2.48
C PRO A 270 -2.13 -7.39 -1.71
N TRP A 271 -2.98 -6.41 -1.99
CA TRP A 271 -2.98 -5.10 -1.32
C TRP A 271 -3.53 -5.20 0.11
N GLU A 272 -4.34 -6.23 0.37
CA GLU A 272 -4.92 -6.54 1.68
C GLU A 272 -3.84 -6.67 2.76
N ALA A 273 -2.69 -7.25 2.41
CA ALA A 273 -1.56 -7.39 3.30
C ALA A 273 -1.01 -6.04 3.78
N GLY A 274 -1.09 -4.99 2.94
CA GLY A 274 -0.73 -3.63 3.32
C GLY A 274 -1.67 -3.04 4.36
N VAL A 275 -2.98 -3.22 4.17
CA VAL A 275 -4.02 -2.79 5.14
C VAL A 275 -3.86 -3.53 6.48
N ILE A 276 -3.59 -4.84 6.43
CA ILE A 276 -3.34 -5.66 7.62
C ILE A 276 -2.01 -5.30 8.29
N ALA A 277 -1.01 -4.77 7.58
CA ALA A 277 0.28 -4.39 8.15
C ALA A 277 0.30 -2.94 8.70
N GLY A 278 -0.57 -2.06 8.19
CA GLY A 278 -0.58 -0.62 8.45
C GLY A 278 -1.00 -0.25 9.88
N ASP A 279 -0.33 0.73 10.46
CA ASP A 279 -0.67 1.30 11.77
C ASP A 279 -1.70 2.44 11.63
N ILE A 280 -1.72 3.14 10.50
CA ILE A 280 -2.74 4.14 10.14
C ILE A 280 -2.96 4.17 8.63
N LEU A 281 -4.20 4.42 8.19
CA LEU A 281 -4.55 4.65 6.78
C LEU A 281 -4.82 6.12 6.50
N LEU A 282 -4.22 6.65 5.44
CA LEU A 282 -4.51 7.99 4.91
C LEU A 282 -5.15 7.81 3.53
N GLY A 283 -6.42 8.18 3.37
CA GLY A 283 -7.15 7.77 2.18
C GLY A 283 -8.30 8.67 1.75
N ASP A 284 -9.11 8.14 0.86
CA ASP A 284 -10.29 8.79 0.29
C ASP A 284 -11.51 7.86 0.42
N HIS A 285 -12.57 8.15 -0.34
CA HIS A 285 -13.79 7.36 -0.46
C HIS A 285 -13.65 6.02 -1.22
N GLY A 286 -12.42 5.53 -1.42
CA GLY A 286 -12.11 4.23 -1.98
C GLY A 286 -12.33 3.07 -0.98
N SER A 287 -12.57 1.87 -1.51
CA SER A 287 -12.82 0.69 -0.66
C SER A 287 -11.65 0.33 0.26
N VAL A 288 -10.41 0.62 -0.12
CA VAL A 288 -9.22 0.30 0.70
C VAL A 288 -9.25 1.02 2.04
N THR A 289 -9.56 2.33 2.05
CA THR A 289 -9.75 3.12 3.29
C THR A 289 -10.79 2.47 4.19
N TYR A 290 -11.95 2.12 3.62
CA TYR A 290 -13.07 1.58 4.38
C TYR A 290 -12.85 0.14 4.86
N TYR A 291 -12.09 -0.68 4.13
CA TYR A 291 -11.67 -1.98 4.66
C TYR A 291 -10.74 -1.81 5.87
N GLY A 292 -9.84 -0.82 5.85
CA GLY A 292 -9.01 -0.48 7.01
C GLY A 292 -9.85 0.00 8.19
N ALA A 293 -10.79 0.93 7.95
CA ALA A 293 -11.71 1.41 8.97
C ALA A 293 -12.55 0.26 9.58
N ALA A 294 -13.09 -0.63 8.76
CA ALA A 294 -13.89 -1.77 9.22
C ALA A 294 -13.07 -2.82 9.97
N LEU A 295 -11.76 -2.91 9.71
CA LEU A 295 -10.80 -3.72 10.45
C LEU A 295 -10.43 -3.09 11.81
N GLY A 296 -10.85 -1.85 12.08
CA GLY A 296 -10.50 -1.09 13.28
C GLY A 296 -9.13 -0.42 13.20
N ARG A 297 -8.59 -0.21 12.00
CA ARG A 297 -7.38 0.60 11.83
C ARG A 297 -7.71 2.08 11.98
N PRO A 298 -6.88 2.85 12.70
CA PRO A 298 -6.98 4.30 12.65
C PRO A 298 -6.84 4.78 11.20
N TYR A 299 -7.57 5.83 10.86
CA TYR A 299 -7.50 6.44 9.54
C TYR A 299 -7.83 7.92 9.56
N LEU A 300 -7.35 8.63 8.54
CA LEU A 300 -7.72 10.00 8.23
C LEU A 300 -8.08 10.11 6.75
N LEU A 301 -9.08 10.94 6.44
CA LEU A 301 -9.39 11.27 5.06
C LEU A 301 -8.47 12.40 4.58
N VAL A 302 -7.99 12.28 3.35
CA VAL A 302 -7.14 13.29 2.69
C VAL A 302 -7.93 14.05 1.63
N ALA A 303 -8.98 13.44 1.08
CA ALA A 303 -9.83 14.02 0.05
C ALA A 303 -11.31 13.82 0.38
N ASP A 304 -12.13 14.86 0.17
CA ASP A 304 -13.59 14.76 0.24
C ASP A 304 -14.13 14.24 -1.10
N GLY A 305 -14.40 12.94 -1.14
CA GLY A 305 -14.95 12.24 -2.29
C GLY A 305 -16.47 12.07 -2.28
N ARG A 306 -17.20 12.70 -1.33
CA ARG A 306 -18.64 12.46 -1.16
C ARG A 306 -19.48 12.78 -2.40
N ALA A 307 -19.01 13.68 -3.26
CA ALA A 307 -19.66 13.99 -4.54
C ALA A 307 -19.76 12.78 -5.49
N GLU A 308 -18.97 11.73 -5.29
CA GLU A 308 -19.03 10.49 -6.06
C GLU A 308 -19.65 9.32 -5.28
N LEU A 309 -20.25 9.59 -4.12
CA LEU A 309 -20.94 8.61 -3.29
C LEU A 309 -22.44 8.89 -3.29
N ASP A 310 -23.23 7.82 -3.26
CA ASP A 310 -24.64 7.96 -2.96
C ASP A 310 -24.78 8.54 -1.53
N PRO A 311 -25.48 9.67 -1.33
CA PRO A 311 -25.55 10.36 -0.04
C PRO A 311 -26.10 9.52 1.11
N VAL A 312 -26.92 8.50 0.82
CA VAL A 312 -27.46 7.61 1.87
C VAL A 312 -26.58 6.40 2.16
N SER A 313 -25.49 6.23 1.41
CA SER A 313 -24.59 5.08 1.58
C SER A 313 -23.76 5.18 2.86
N PRO A 314 -23.44 4.05 3.51
CA PRO A 314 -22.58 4.06 4.70
C PRO A 314 -21.21 4.75 4.49
N PRO A 315 -20.51 4.59 3.34
CA PRO A 315 -19.34 5.41 3.02
C PRO A 315 -19.55 6.92 3.09
N ALA A 316 -20.70 7.43 2.62
CA ALA A 316 -20.96 8.87 2.61
C ALA A 316 -21.18 9.42 4.03
N LEU A 317 -21.87 8.63 4.87
CA LEU A 317 -22.05 8.94 6.30
C LEU A 317 -20.70 8.93 7.01
N LEU A 318 -19.91 7.87 6.85
CA LEU A 318 -18.59 7.73 7.45
C LEU A 318 -17.67 8.88 7.03
N SER A 319 -17.64 9.24 5.75
CA SER A 319 -16.87 10.38 5.26
C SER A 319 -17.34 11.73 5.78
N GLY A 320 -18.60 11.85 6.21
CA GLY A 320 -19.12 13.05 6.86
C GLY A 320 -18.74 13.18 8.34
N GLU A 321 -18.43 12.07 9.00
CA GLU A 321 -18.08 11.99 10.43
C GLU A 321 -16.57 11.83 10.67
N SER A 322 -15.78 11.54 9.64
CA SER A 322 -14.34 11.30 9.75
C SER A 322 -13.51 12.58 9.86
N ASP A 323 -12.38 12.47 10.56
CA ASP A 323 -11.35 13.50 10.57
C ASP A 323 -10.59 13.55 9.25
N TYR A 324 -10.14 14.76 8.89
CA TYR A 324 -9.37 15.03 7.68
C TYR A 324 -7.95 15.47 8.03
N LEU A 325 -6.99 15.01 7.24
CA LEU A 325 -5.60 15.44 7.32
C LEU A 325 -5.48 16.85 6.73
N ASP A 326 -4.97 17.80 7.51
CA ASP A 326 -4.67 19.15 7.05
C ASP A 326 -3.22 19.24 6.59
N LEU A 327 -3.01 19.27 5.26
CA LEU A 327 -1.68 19.34 4.65
C LEU A 327 -1.04 20.73 4.70
N GLU A 328 -1.74 21.73 5.23
CA GLU A 328 -1.18 23.06 5.50
C GLU A 328 -0.57 23.16 6.91
N GLN A 329 -0.72 22.11 7.72
CA GLN A 329 -0.11 21.97 9.04
C GLN A 329 0.88 20.82 9.07
N ASP A 330 1.69 20.76 10.13
CA ASP A 330 2.62 19.65 10.35
C ASP A 330 1.87 18.32 10.41
N LEU A 331 2.26 17.38 9.55
CA LEU A 331 1.61 16.09 9.37
C LEU A 331 1.96 15.13 10.51
N LEU A 332 3.21 15.18 11.00
CA LEU A 332 3.69 14.27 12.05
C LEU A 332 2.84 14.36 13.34
N PRO A 333 2.57 15.54 13.93
CA PRO A 333 1.69 15.65 15.10
C PRO A 333 0.24 15.25 14.85
N GLN A 334 -0.26 15.38 13.61
CA GLN A 334 -1.61 14.93 13.26
C GLN A 334 -1.69 13.41 13.21
N ILE A 335 -0.69 12.76 12.60
CA ILE A 335 -0.59 11.30 12.52
C ILE A 335 -0.43 10.71 13.92
N GLU A 336 0.49 11.24 14.74
CA GLU A 336 0.74 10.72 16.09
C GLU A 336 -0.50 10.74 16.98
N ARG A 337 -1.26 11.85 16.96
CA ARG A 337 -2.51 11.97 17.74
C ARG A 337 -3.60 10.98 17.29
N ASN A 338 -3.52 10.46 16.07
CA ASN A 338 -4.50 9.56 15.49
C ASN A 338 -4.05 8.09 15.48
N LEU A 339 -2.83 7.75 15.90
CA LEU A 339 -2.41 6.34 16.00
C LEU A 339 -3.12 5.60 17.14
N ASP A 340 -3.44 6.30 18.22
CA ASP A 340 -4.18 5.78 19.38
C ASP A 340 -5.48 6.59 19.59
N PRO A 341 -6.51 6.40 18.74
CA PRO A 341 -7.72 7.20 18.84
C PRO A 341 -8.48 6.89 20.14
N PRO A 342 -8.98 7.91 20.86
CA PRO A 342 -9.59 7.74 22.18
C PRO A 342 -10.91 6.93 22.17
N GLU A 343 -11.62 6.84 21.04
CA GLU A 343 -12.86 6.05 20.92
C GLU A 343 -12.94 5.22 19.62
N PRO A 344 -12.29 4.04 19.57
CA PRO A 344 -12.34 3.16 18.40
C PRO A 344 -13.75 2.59 18.11
N ALA A 345 -14.64 2.55 19.10
CA ALA A 345 -15.87 1.75 19.05
C ALA A 345 -16.96 2.33 18.12
N GLU A 346 -17.16 3.64 18.07
CA GLU A 346 -18.26 4.25 17.29
C GLU A 346 -17.96 4.23 15.77
N VAL A 347 -16.74 4.63 15.38
CA VAL A 347 -16.27 4.58 13.99
C VAL A 347 -16.21 3.13 13.49
N THR A 348 -15.75 2.20 14.33
CA THR A 348 -15.75 0.77 14.01
C THR A 348 -17.17 0.19 13.91
N ALA A 349 -18.16 0.75 14.60
CA ALA A 349 -19.55 0.31 14.47
C ALA A 349 -20.18 0.74 13.13
N VAL A 350 -19.90 1.97 12.67
CA VAL A 350 -20.40 2.48 11.38
C VAL A 350 -19.70 1.78 10.20
N ALA A 351 -18.36 1.70 10.22
CA ALA A 351 -17.62 0.89 9.26
C ALA A 351 -17.98 -0.60 9.39
N GLY A 352 -18.29 -1.01 10.62
CA GLY A 352 -18.92 -2.27 11.03
C GLY A 352 -20.11 -2.66 10.16
N ALA A 353 -21.05 -1.73 10.09
CA ALA A 353 -22.32 -1.86 9.38
C ALA A 353 -22.20 -1.87 7.85
N MET A 354 -21.01 -1.64 7.27
CA MET A 354 -20.81 -1.76 5.81
C MET A 354 -20.92 -3.20 5.31
N PHE A 355 -20.63 -4.17 6.17
CA PHE A 355 -20.56 -5.59 5.85
C PHE A 355 -21.40 -6.39 6.84
N GLN A 356 -22.57 -6.86 6.38
CA GLN A 356 -23.38 -7.83 7.13
C GLN A 356 -22.84 -9.26 6.92
N GLU A 357 -23.41 -10.27 7.60
CA GLU A 357 -23.08 -11.69 7.42
C GLU A 357 -21.58 -12.01 7.54
N ARG A 358 -20.88 -11.26 8.41
CA ARG A 358 -19.48 -11.51 8.76
C ARG A 358 -19.29 -12.97 9.17
N ASP A 359 -18.15 -13.54 8.78
CA ASP A 359 -17.76 -14.93 8.99
C ASP A 359 -18.56 -15.97 8.16
N ARG A 360 -19.61 -15.53 7.45
CA ARG A 360 -20.49 -16.41 6.66
C ARG A 360 -20.47 -16.08 5.17
N SER A 361 -19.87 -14.97 4.76
CA SER A 361 -19.94 -14.51 3.37
C SER A 361 -19.37 -15.52 2.38
N TRP A 362 -18.26 -16.18 2.73
CA TRP A 362 -17.68 -17.27 1.95
C TRP A 362 -18.65 -18.45 1.80
N GLU A 363 -19.35 -18.81 2.87
CA GLU A 363 -20.35 -19.88 2.86
C GLU A 363 -21.53 -19.51 1.95
N ILE A 364 -22.07 -18.30 2.10
CA ILE A 364 -23.19 -17.77 1.31
C ILE A 364 -22.83 -17.74 -0.18
N LEU A 365 -21.65 -17.23 -0.53
CA LEU A 365 -21.15 -17.19 -1.90
C LEU A 365 -21.07 -18.59 -2.51
N ARG A 366 -20.37 -19.51 -1.83
CA ARG A 366 -20.20 -20.89 -2.31
C ARG A 366 -21.54 -21.56 -2.51
N ASN A 367 -22.42 -21.45 -1.53
CA ASN A 367 -23.70 -22.13 -1.53
C ASN A 367 -24.62 -21.57 -2.62
N GLY A 368 -24.57 -20.26 -2.90
CA GLY A 368 -25.30 -19.66 -4.02
C GLY A 368 -24.77 -20.13 -5.38
N ILE A 369 -23.45 -20.13 -5.59
CA ILE A 369 -22.83 -20.65 -6.83
C ILE A 369 -23.19 -22.13 -7.04
N LEU A 370 -23.10 -22.96 -6.00
CA LEU A 370 -23.42 -24.38 -6.12
C LEU A 370 -24.90 -24.61 -6.41
N ARG A 371 -25.82 -23.87 -5.76
CA ARG A 371 -27.25 -23.96 -6.07
C ARG A 371 -27.57 -23.51 -7.50
N ALA A 372 -26.96 -22.43 -7.96
CA ALA A 372 -27.07 -21.94 -9.33
C ALA A 372 -26.62 -23.01 -10.35
N ALA A 373 -25.54 -23.74 -10.03
CA ALA A 373 -25.05 -24.85 -10.83
C ALA A 373 -25.83 -26.17 -10.66
N GLY A 374 -26.91 -26.20 -9.88
CA GLY A 374 -27.67 -27.43 -9.59
C GLY A 374 -26.88 -28.48 -8.81
N ARG A 375 -25.90 -28.06 -8.00
CA ARG A 375 -24.99 -28.92 -7.23
C ARG A 375 -25.41 -29.05 -5.76
N PRO A 376 -25.15 -30.19 -5.11
CA PRO A 376 -25.33 -30.33 -3.67
C PRO A 376 -24.48 -29.32 -2.90
N VAL A 377 -25.06 -28.72 -1.87
CA VAL A 377 -24.37 -27.79 -0.97
C VAL A 377 -23.74 -28.58 0.19
N PRO A 378 -22.40 -28.48 0.42
CA PRO A 378 -21.77 -29.13 1.55
C PRO A 378 -22.22 -28.54 2.89
N GLU A 379 -22.44 -29.39 3.90
CA GLU A 379 -22.80 -28.95 5.27
C GLU A 379 -21.69 -28.17 5.96
N ARG A 380 -20.41 -28.52 5.68
CA ARG A 380 -19.26 -27.82 6.26
C ARG A 380 -19.04 -26.46 5.61
N ALA A 381 -18.72 -25.45 6.42
CA ALA A 381 -18.25 -24.16 5.93
C ALA A 381 -17.02 -24.30 5.02
N PRO A 382 -16.83 -23.41 4.03
CA PRO A 382 -15.60 -23.37 3.27
C PRO A 382 -14.43 -23.01 4.20
N ARG A 383 -13.24 -23.53 3.89
CA ARG A 383 -12.02 -23.13 4.59
C ARG A 383 -11.65 -21.72 4.14
N THR A 384 -11.45 -20.78 5.06
CA THR A 384 -10.87 -19.47 4.73
C THR A 384 -9.45 -19.64 4.20
N ILE A 385 -9.13 -18.89 3.13
CA ILE A 385 -7.80 -18.86 2.54
C ILE A 385 -7.17 -17.53 2.93
N PRO A 386 -6.03 -17.55 3.64
CA PRO A 386 -5.41 -16.31 4.11
C PRO A 386 -5.01 -15.42 2.94
N VAL A 387 -4.85 -14.13 3.21
CA VAL A 387 -4.18 -13.19 2.32
C VAL A 387 -2.75 -13.68 2.04
N ASP A 388 -2.33 -13.62 0.78
CA ASP A 388 -0.98 -14.03 0.36
C ASP A 388 0.05 -12.94 0.72
N ASP A 389 1.35 -13.29 0.72
CA ASP A 389 2.41 -12.31 1.01
C ASP A 389 2.39 -11.15 -0.01
N PRO A 390 2.65 -9.90 0.43
CA PRO A 390 2.80 -8.79 -0.51
C PRO A 390 4.09 -8.94 -1.30
N GLU A 391 4.01 -8.73 -2.61
CA GLU A 391 5.13 -8.67 -3.56
C GLU A 391 5.48 -7.20 -3.89
N ALA A 392 5.66 -6.37 -2.85
CA ALA A 392 6.13 -5.02 -3.05
C ALA A 392 7.55 -5.04 -3.63
N PRO A 393 7.89 -4.17 -4.59
CA PRO A 393 9.27 -4.03 -5.06
C PRO A 393 10.19 -3.79 -3.87
N PRO A 394 11.42 -4.32 -3.90
CA PRO A 394 12.37 -4.04 -2.82
C PRO A 394 12.55 -2.53 -2.72
N GLY A 395 12.36 -1.99 -1.52
CA GLY A 395 12.62 -0.59 -1.24
C GLY A 395 14.05 -0.24 -1.65
N ARG A 396 14.25 0.92 -2.26
CA ARG A 396 15.59 1.38 -2.62
C ARG A 396 16.25 1.95 -1.37
N ARG A 397 17.53 1.64 -1.19
CA ARG A 397 18.30 2.17 -0.06
C ARG A 397 18.46 3.66 -0.24
N LEU A 398 18.23 4.42 0.83
CA LEU A 398 18.53 5.83 0.87
C LEU A 398 20.03 6.05 0.69
N THR A 399 20.38 7.09 -0.05
CA THR A 399 21.77 7.48 -0.31
C THR A 399 22.07 8.91 0.12
N ALA A 400 21.06 9.69 0.49
CA ALA A 400 21.24 11.03 1.03
C ALA A 400 20.13 11.38 2.02
N TRP A 401 20.54 12.07 3.10
CA TRP A 401 19.70 12.41 4.24
C TRP A 401 19.82 13.88 4.61
N MET A 402 18.70 14.44 5.05
CA MET A 402 18.65 15.64 5.87
C MET A 402 18.46 15.18 7.30
N VAL A 403 19.37 15.54 8.21
CA VAL A 403 19.39 15.02 9.58
C VAL A 403 19.23 16.17 10.57
N LEU A 404 18.18 16.10 11.38
CA LEU A 404 18.02 16.96 12.55
C LEU A 404 18.64 16.24 13.75
N ALA A 405 19.59 16.88 14.42
CA ALA A 405 20.22 16.34 15.62
C ALA A 405 20.32 17.43 16.70
N GLU A 406 19.72 17.20 17.86
CA GLU A 406 19.66 18.17 18.96
C GLU A 406 20.14 17.52 20.26
N VAL A 407 21.00 18.22 21.01
CA VAL A 407 21.33 17.81 22.38
C VAL A 407 20.19 18.22 23.30
N THR A 408 19.61 17.27 24.01
CA THR A 408 18.60 17.51 25.04
C THR A 408 19.10 17.00 26.40
N ASP A 409 18.53 17.50 27.50
CA ASP A 409 18.83 17.01 28.86
C ASP A 409 17.51 16.85 29.62
N PRO A 410 16.93 15.63 29.68
CA PRO A 410 15.70 15.38 30.42
C PRO A 410 15.93 15.19 31.92
N GLY A 411 17.13 15.47 32.44
CA GLY A 411 17.47 15.41 33.86
C GLY A 411 18.22 14.13 34.27
N SER A 412 18.43 13.19 33.35
CA SER A 412 19.32 12.02 33.51
C SER A 412 20.72 12.25 32.92
N GLY A 413 20.95 13.40 32.32
CA GLY A 413 22.18 13.76 31.61
C GLY A 413 21.91 14.09 30.14
N PRO A 414 22.92 14.64 29.44
CA PRO A 414 22.82 15.01 28.04
C PRO A 414 22.62 13.78 27.14
N MET A 415 21.66 13.89 26.23
CA MET A 415 21.33 12.91 25.19
C MET A 415 21.21 13.61 23.84
N VAL A 416 21.22 12.85 22.74
CA VAL A 416 21.05 13.40 21.40
C VAL A 416 19.79 12.83 20.76
N ALA A 417 18.82 13.70 20.45
CA ALA A 417 17.67 13.32 19.65
C ALA A 417 18.04 13.43 18.17
N VAL A 418 17.79 12.37 17.39
CA VAL A 418 18.13 12.32 15.96
C VAL A 418 16.91 11.95 15.12
N ARG A 419 16.65 12.75 14.08
CA ARG A 419 15.63 12.47 13.07
C ARG A 419 16.24 12.60 11.67
N CYS A 420 16.15 11.51 10.93
CA CYS A 420 16.67 11.41 9.57
C CYS A 420 15.53 11.45 8.55
N PHE A 421 15.67 12.26 7.51
CA PHE A 421 14.70 12.41 6.42
C PHE A 421 15.39 12.20 5.06
N PRO A 422 14.72 11.61 4.07
CA PRO A 422 15.29 11.42 2.74
C PRO A 422 15.46 12.76 2.01
N ARG A 423 16.71 13.11 1.67
CA ARG A 423 17.04 14.43 1.09
C ARG A 423 16.25 14.74 -0.19
N ILE A 424 16.06 13.74 -1.06
CA ILE A 424 15.28 13.88 -2.31
C ILE A 424 13.86 14.39 -2.04
N ALA A 425 13.19 13.90 -1.01
CA ALA A 425 11.83 14.33 -0.69
C ALA A 425 11.80 15.70 0.00
N VAL A 426 12.74 15.97 0.91
CA VAL A 426 12.82 17.23 1.65
C VAL A 426 13.05 18.40 0.71
N GLU A 427 14.01 18.31 -0.22
CA GLU A 427 14.30 19.39 -1.18
C GLU A 427 13.15 19.67 -2.16
N ARG A 428 12.15 18.79 -2.25
CA ARG A 428 10.94 18.97 -3.09
C ARG A 428 9.84 19.77 -2.42
N VAL A 429 9.88 19.97 -1.10
CA VAL A 429 8.85 20.68 -0.35
C VAL A 429 9.43 22.04 0.09
N VAL A 430 8.63 23.11 -0.02
CA VAL A 430 9.06 24.50 0.25
C VAL A 430 9.06 24.77 1.77
N ASP A 431 9.97 25.63 2.24
CA ASP A 431 10.07 26.11 3.63
C ASP A 431 10.48 25.06 4.69
N PHE A 432 11.66 24.46 4.55
CA PHE A 432 12.26 23.65 5.62
C PHE A 432 13.27 24.46 6.45
N PRO A 433 13.39 24.18 7.77
CA PRO A 433 14.38 24.81 8.64
C PRO A 433 15.81 24.76 8.07
N GLU A 434 16.63 25.79 8.32
CA GLU A 434 18.03 25.84 7.87
C GLU A 434 18.98 24.92 8.68
N ASP A 435 18.49 24.27 9.75
CA ASP A 435 19.32 23.60 10.76
C ASP A 435 19.62 22.11 10.49
N TYR A 436 19.36 21.61 9.28
CA TYR A 436 19.64 20.20 8.95
C TYR A 436 21.10 19.97 8.58
N LEU A 437 21.66 18.89 9.13
CA LEU A 437 22.90 18.31 8.64
C LEU A 437 22.66 17.59 7.32
N MET A 438 23.41 17.97 6.28
CA MET A 438 23.37 17.31 4.98
C MET A 438 24.35 16.14 4.95
N VAL A 439 23.82 14.91 4.90
CA VAL A 439 24.60 13.67 4.88
C VAL A 439 24.39 12.95 3.55
N ALA A 440 25.46 12.54 2.88
CA ALA A 440 25.38 11.69 1.69
C ALA A 440 26.23 10.42 1.83
N ALA A 441 25.75 9.32 1.30
CA ALA A 441 26.55 8.14 1.04
C ALA A 441 27.50 8.42 -0.13
N GLU A 442 28.69 7.80 -0.13
CA GLU A 442 29.60 7.89 -1.29
C GLU A 442 28.92 7.42 -2.59
N ALA A 443 28.09 6.37 -2.48
CA ALA A 443 27.38 5.75 -3.59
C ALA A 443 26.19 6.58 -4.10
N GLU A 444 25.87 7.72 -3.48
CA GLU A 444 24.89 8.67 -4.00
C GLU A 444 25.25 9.02 -5.45
N PRO A 445 24.39 8.77 -6.46
CA PRO A 445 24.69 9.10 -7.85
C PRO A 445 24.65 10.61 -8.15
N ASP A 446 23.80 11.40 -7.49
CA ASP A 446 23.69 12.84 -7.72
C ASP A 446 24.91 13.59 -7.19
N ARG A 447 25.65 14.20 -8.13
CA ARG A 447 26.88 14.94 -7.82
C ARG A 447 26.62 16.12 -6.91
N LEU A 448 25.50 16.84 -7.09
CA LEU A 448 25.18 18.00 -6.28
C LEU A 448 24.92 17.61 -4.83
N PHE A 449 24.30 16.46 -4.59
CA PHE A 449 24.09 15.96 -3.23
C PHE A 449 25.42 15.67 -2.55
N ARG A 450 26.36 15.02 -3.25
CA ARG A 450 27.70 14.77 -2.70
C ARG A 450 28.50 16.06 -2.46
N GLU A 451 28.46 17.02 -3.39
CA GLU A 451 29.23 18.26 -3.30
C GLU A 451 28.69 19.24 -2.24
N ASN A 452 27.38 19.22 -2.00
CA ASN A 452 26.72 20.08 -1.00
C ASN A 452 26.47 19.36 0.34
N SER A 453 27.07 18.20 0.59
CA SER A 453 26.96 17.53 1.88
C SER A 453 28.07 17.96 2.84
N GLU A 454 27.71 18.16 4.10
CA GLU A 454 28.65 18.45 5.19
C GLU A 454 29.34 17.17 5.67
N ILE A 455 28.65 16.04 5.51
CA ILE A 455 29.09 14.72 5.93
C ILE A 455 28.99 13.75 4.74
N ILE A 456 30.08 13.03 4.45
CA ILE A 456 30.06 11.91 3.49
C ILE A 456 30.37 10.59 4.20
N VAL A 457 29.53 9.57 3.98
CA VAL A 457 29.67 8.27 4.62
C VAL A 457 29.82 7.10 3.65
N HIS A 458 30.53 6.05 4.06
CA HIS A 458 30.54 4.75 3.41
C HIS A 458 29.64 3.79 4.21
N VAL A 459 28.40 3.62 3.74
CA VAL A 459 27.36 2.84 4.45
C VAL A 459 27.56 1.33 4.39
N ASP A 460 28.14 0.81 3.32
CA ASP A 460 28.45 -0.63 3.24
C ASP A 460 29.71 -0.91 4.08
N PRO A 461 29.74 -1.95 4.94
CA PRO A 461 30.89 -2.22 5.79
C PRO A 461 32.18 -2.46 5.00
N VAL A 462 33.28 -1.83 5.44
CA VAL A 462 34.63 -2.00 4.88
C VAL A 462 35.67 -2.27 5.97
N ASP A 463 36.77 -2.92 5.59
CA ASP A 463 37.89 -3.13 6.52
C ASP A 463 38.54 -1.78 6.89
N PRO A 464 38.93 -1.56 8.17
CA PRO A 464 39.44 -0.27 8.61
C PRO A 464 40.62 0.31 7.79
N PRO A 465 41.64 -0.46 7.36
CA PRO A 465 42.70 0.08 6.52
C PRO A 465 42.20 0.64 5.17
N ILE A 466 41.18 0.01 4.59
CA ILE A 466 40.53 0.49 3.35
C ILE A 466 39.72 1.76 3.66
N GLY A 467 38.98 1.77 4.77
CA GLY A 467 38.23 2.94 5.24
C GLY A 467 39.12 4.16 5.52
N GLU A 468 40.31 3.96 6.09
CA GLU A 468 41.29 5.04 6.33
C GLU A 468 41.80 5.67 5.02
N GLU A 469 42.11 4.84 4.01
CA GLU A 469 42.56 5.32 2.70
C GLU A 469 41.42 6.01 1.94
N TRP A 470 40.23 5.42 2.00
CA TRP A 470 38.99 5.99 1.47
C TRP A 470 38.73 7.38 2.06
N THR A 471 38.82 7.55 3.39
CA THR A 471 38.59 8.82 4.08
C THR A 471 39.52 9.93 3.56
N LYS A 472 40.80 9.62 3.36
CA LYS A 472 41.77 10.56 2.78
C LYS A 472 41.37 10.97 1.35
N SER A 473 40.90 10.01 0.56
CA SER A 473 40.45 10.25 -0.81
C SER A 473 39.22 11.17 -0.88
N ILE A 474 38.25 10.98 0.04
CA ILE A 474 37.04 11.81 0.11
C ILE A 474 37.39 13.26 0.47
N PHE A 475 38.24 13.47 1.47
CA PHE A 475 38.67 14.83 1.84
C PHE A 475 39.43 15.56 0.74
N ALA A 476 40.20 14.84 -0.07
CA ALA A 476 40.90 15.39 -1.24
C ALA A 476 39.93 15.73 -2.38
N ARG A 477 38.90 14.91 -2.58
CA ARG A 477 37.91 15.07 -3.65
C ARG A 477 36.86 16.14 -3.35
N TYR A 478 36.45 16.28 -2.10
CA TYR A 478 35.38 17.18 -1.67
C TYR A 478 35.89 18.14 -0.59
N PRO A 479 36.43 19.33 -0.95
CA PRO A 479 37.01 20.27 0.00
C PRO A 479 36.03 20.85 1.03
N GLY A 480 34.73 20.87 0.71
CA GLY A 480 33.67 21.42 1.60
C GLY A 480 33.22 20.48 2.72
N VAL A 481 33.54 19.18 2.65
CA VAL A 481 33.08 18.18 3.62
C VAL A 481 33.80 18.37 4.96
N GLY A 482 33.06 18.48 6.06
CA GLY A 482 33.60 18.68 7.41
C GLY A 482 33.91 17.37 8.13
N LEU A 483 33.10 16.34 7.90
CA LEU A 483 33.19 15.03 8.54
C LEU A 483 33.05 13.91 7.50
N VAL A 484 33.82 12.85 7.66
CA VAL A 484 33.75 11.64 6.83
C VAL A 484 33.67 10.43 7.74
N GLY A 485 32.89 9.41 7.37
CA GLY A 485 32.77 8.20 8.18
C GLY A 485 32.56 6.94 7.38
N TYR A 486 33.04 5.79 7.88
CA TYR A 486 32.78 4.50 7.25
C TYR A 486 32.28 3.48 8.28
N ALA A 487 31.38 2.60 7.84
CA ALA A 487 30.93 1.46 8.63
C ALA A 487 31.94 0.30 8.54
N PHE A 488 32.03 -0.50 9.60
CA PHE A 488 32.68 -1.82 9.65
C PHE A 488 31.79 -2.78 10.47
N PRO A 489 32.01 -4.10 10.46
CA PRO A 489 31.05 -5.05 11.03
C PRO A 489 30.68 -4.79 12.50
N GLU A 490 31.61 -4.30 13.32
CA GLU A 490 31.42 -4.05 14.74
C GLU A 490 31.15 -2.57 15.10
N GLY A 491 31.02 -1.66 14.14
CA GLY A 491 30.82 -0.23 14.43
C GLY A 491 31.07 0.71 13.26
N SER A 492 31.43 1.95 13.57
CA SER A 492 31.77 2.97 12.58
C SER A 492 32.95 3.82 13.05
N GLU A 493 33.70 4.35 12.09
CA GLU A 493 34.80 5.28 12.37
C GLU A 493 34.52 6.60 11.66
N LEU A 494 34.70 7.68 12.40
CA LEU A 494 34.36 9.04 11.98
C LEU A 494 35.60 9.91 12.13
N ARG A 495 35.90 10.69 11.09
CA ARG A 495 37.05 11.58 11.06
C ARG A 495 36.63 12.95 10.59
N TRP A 496 37.04 13.98 11.34
CA TRP A 496 36.89 15.37 10.92
C TRP A 496 38.10 15.81 10.09
N ARG A 497 37.89 16.86 9.30
CA ARG A 497 38.94 17.45 8.46
C ARG A 497 40.14 17.96 9.26
N ASP A 498 39.93 18.40 10.49
CA ASP A 498 41.00 18.85 11.40
C ASP A 498 41.83 17.71 12.00
N GLY A 499 41.47 16.45 11.72
CA GLY A 499 42.21 15.26 12.09
C GLY A 499 41.69 14.54 13.32
N ALA A 500 40.73 15.11 14.07
CA ALA A 500 40.06 14.38 15.15
C ALA A 500 39.40 13.11 14.58
N THR A 501 39.55 11.99 15.28
CA THR A 501 39.01 10.69 14.84
C THR A 501 38.41 9.96 16.02
N VAL A 502 37.21 9.43 15.84
CA VAL A 502 36.52 8.62 16.85
C VAL A 502 35.98 7.34 16.23
N ARG A 503 35.94 6.29 17.04
CA ARG A 503 35.26 5.04 16.75
C ARG A 503 33.99 4.97 17.58
N VAL A 504 32.89 4.58 16.94
CA VAL A 504 31.57 4.40 17.56
C VAL A 504 31.20 2.94 17.47
N ASP A 505 30.69 2.35 18.55
CA ASP A 505 30.22 0.96 18.64
C ASP A 505 28.83 0.75 17.98
N HIS A 506 28.58 1.42 16.86
CA HIS A 506 27.31 1.35 16.14
C HIS A 506 27.53 1.26 14.62
N PRO A 507 26.91 0.29 13.92
CA PRO A 507 27.14 0.05 12.49
C PRO A 507 26.38 1.03 11.58
N ASP A 508 25.32 1.69 12.08
CA ASP A 508 24.68 2.79 11.34
C ASP A 508 25.58 4.03 11.41
N VAL A 509 26.42 4.18 10.38
CA VAL A 509 27.37 5.29 10.25
C VAL A 509 26.68 6.64 10.03
N VAL A 510 25.46 6.67 9.49
CA VAL A 510 24.70 7.93 9.32
C VAL A 510 24.29 8.44 10.71
N LEU A 511 23.70 7.54 11.51
CA LEU A 511 23.33 7.85 12.90
C LEU A 511 24.56 8.26 13.73
N ALA A 512 25.62 7.45 13.69
CA ALA A 512 26.85 7.73 14.42
C ALA A 512 27.44 9.10 14.05
N ALA A 513 27.50 9.42 12.75
CA ALA A 513 28.01 10.70 12.27
C ALA A 513 27.18 11.88 12.77
N ALA A 514 25.84 11.78 12.73
CA ALA A 514 24.94 12.82 13.21
C ALA A 514 25.09 13.06 14.72
N VAL A 515 25.09 12.00 15.53
CA VAL A 515 25.24 12.07 16.99
C VAL A 515 26.56 12.71 17.37
N VAL A 516 27.65 12.20 16.82
CA VAL A 516 29.01 12.65 17.14
C VAL A 516 29.26 14.08 16.66
N HIS A 517 28.74 14.44 15.48
CA HIS A 517 28.81 15.81 14.98
C HIS A 517 28.07 16.78 15.90
N CYS A 518 26.80 16.47 16.23
CA CYS A 518 25.97 17.29 17.12
C CYS A 518 26.59 17.44 18.51
N TRP A 519 27.09 16.34 19.08
CA TRP A 519 27.77 16.33 20.38
C TRP A 519 28.96 17.28 20.41
N ARG A 520 29.84 17.19 19.40
CA ARG A 520 31.01 18.06 19.27
C ARG A 520 30.61 19.52 19.03
N ALA A 521 29.61 19.77 18.17
CA ALA A 521 29.14 21.11 17.84
C ALA A 521 28.58 21.85 19.08
N ASN A 522 28.02 21.11 20.03
CA ASN A 522 27.54 21.63 21.32
C ASN A 522 28.64 21.72 22.39
N GLY A 523 29.91 21.55 22.03
CA GLY A 523 31.06 21.77 22.91
C GLY A 523 31.40 20.60 23.83
N TYR A 524 30.75 19.45 23.66
CA TYR A 524 31.12 18.25 24.42
C TYR A 524 32.41 17.62 23.87
N PRO A 525 33.27 17.07 24.75
CA PRO A 525 34.55 16.51 24.34
C PRO A 525 34.36 15.21 23.55
N VAL A 526 35.18 15.05 22.51
CA VAL A 526 35.30 13.83 21.67
C VAL A 526 36.69 13.20 21.76
N ASP A 527 37.60 13.83 22.51
CA ASP A 527 38.96 13.38 22.81
C ASP A 527 39.04 12.47 24.04
N VAL A 528 37.88 12.14 24.63
CA VAL A 528 37.73 11.19 25.73
C VAL A 528 36.67 10.16 25.36
N THR A 529 36.80 8.94 25.91
CA THR A 529 35.75 7.93 25.76
C THR A 529 34.50 8.39 26.49
N ALA A 530 33.37 8.44 25.78
CA ALA A 530 32.08 8.85 26.31
C ALA A 530 30.98 7.91 25.83
N SER A 531 29.94 7.73 26.63
CA SER A 531 28.70 7.11 26.19
C SER A 531 27.60 8.17 26.09
N VAL A 532 26.83 8.12 25.03
CA VAL A 532 25.74 9.06 24.74
C VAL A 532 24.46 8.26 24.53
N GLU A 533 23.40 8.67 25.22
CA GLU A 533 22.05 8.18 24.95
C GLU A 533 21.49 8.89 23.73
N VAL A 534 20.85 8.12 22.86
CA VAL A 534 20.32 8.58 21.58
C VAL A 534 18.83 8.28 21.53
N ASP A 535 18.04 9.32 21.25
CA ASP A 535 16.60 9.20 21.02
C ASP A 535 16.32 9.18 19.51
N LEU A 536 15.78 8.05 19.05
CA LEU A 536 15.33 7.83 17.67
C LEU A 536 13.79 7.90 17.59
N GLY A 537 13.20 8.87 18.28
CA GLY A 537 11.75 9.08 18.31
C GLY A 537 11.02 8.06 19.17
N GLY A 538 11.47 7.93 20.42
CA GLY A 538 10.90 7.04 21.43
C GLY A 538 11.59 5.68 21.52
N THR A 539 12.51 5.37 20.60
CA THR A 539 13.46 4.25 20.76
C THR A 539 14.79 4.79 21.28
N TRP A 540 15.30 4.15 22.32
CA TRP A 540 16.51 4.59 23.03
C TRP A 540 17.67 3.66 22.73
N GLU A 541 18.76 4.23 22.24
CA GLU A 541 20.01 3.51 22.00
C GLU A 541 21.15 4.17 22.74
N LYS A 542 22.19 3.39 23.05
CA LYS A 542 23.39 3.89 23.73
C LYS A 542 24.58 3.67 22.82
N LEU A 543 25.25 4.77 22.47
CA LEU A 543 26.45 4.76 21.65
C LEU A 543 27.66 5.08 22.53
N THR A 544 28.74 4.34 22.37
CA THR A 544 30.04 4.58 22.97
C THR A 544 31.00 5.10 21.91
N MET A 545 31.48 6.32 22.10
CA MET A 545 32.51 6.92 21.26
C MET A 545 33.87 6.80 21.94
N THR A 546 34.87 6.34 21.19
CA THR A 546 36.26 6.19 21.65
C THR A 546 37.19 6.96 20.71
N PRO A 547 38.00 7.91 21.21
CA PRO A 547 38.97 8.63 20.39
C PRO A 547 40.04 7.67 19.86
N LEU A 548 40.49 7.91 18.63
CA LEU A 548 41.63 7.20 18.04
C LEU A 548 42.84 8.13 17.97
N ASP A 549 43.88 7.77 18.69
CA ASP A 549 45.18 8.43 18.57
C ASP A 549 45.85 8.00 17.26
N HIS A 550 45.58 8.73 16.18
CA HIS A 550 46.51 8.73 15.06
C HIS A 550 47.72 9.56 15.48
N ALA A 551 48.67 8.93 16.18
CA ALA A 551 49.97 9.50 16.40
C ALA A 551 50.56 9.88 15.03
N THR A 552 50.56 11.18 14.71
CA THR A 552 51.32 11.72 13.58
C THR A 552 52.76 11.22 13.78
N PRO A 553 53.37 10.47 12.84
CA PRO A 553 54.75 10.08 13.02
C PRO A 553 55.54 11.38 13.11
N ARG A 554 56.05 11.70 14.30
CA ARG A 554 56.95 12.83 14.51
C ARG A 554 58.08 12.62 13.50
N LEU A 555 58.13 13.47 12.48
CA LEU A 555 59.29 13.59 11.62
C LEU A 555 60.49 13.73 12.55
N ARG A 556 61.31 12.67 12.64
CA ARG A 556 62.63 12.78 13.24
C ARG A 556 63.35 13.85 12.43
N GLN A 557 63.60 15.00 13.03
CA GLN A 557 64.62 15.89 12.52
C GLN A 557 65.91 15.07 12.47
N PRO A 558 66.64 15.06 11.34
CA PRO A 558 67.95 14.45 11.32
C PRO A 558 68.85 15.26 12.25
N GLU A 559 69.45 14.58 13.22
CA GLU A 559 70.64 15.11 13.87
C GLU A 559 71.78 15.17 12.86
N SER A 560 72.54 16.26 12.96
CA SER A 560 73.74 16.70 12.20
C SER A 560 73.52 17.34 10.84
#